data_AF-A0A803P8H3-F1
#
_entry.id   AF-A0A803P8H3-F1
#
_cell.length_a   1.000
_cell.length_b   1.000
_cell.length_c   1.000
_cell.angle_alpha   90.00
_cell.angle_beta   90.00
_cell.angle_gamma   90.00
#
_symmetry.space_group_name_H-M   'P 1'
#
loop_
_entity.id
_entity.type
_entity.pdbx_description
1 polymer ?
#
loop_
_entity_poly.entity_id
_entity_poly.type
_entity_poly.pdbx_seq_one_letter_code
_entity_poly.pdbx_strand_id
1 'polypeptide(L)'
;MKKARAVTSIAFLVILFLQGKQAKEGSDDSRALIHGKEDALEVHCSRERSRVAWKIIEDYLTPFVEQAHYQIPIKCRLHHDNDIFRDQEEHKVHVDTNEWQCSYCKKSFYAEKFLDQHFDSRHYDLLNVVCRTDHFSVLTLPQ
;
A
#
# COMPACT_ATOMS: atom_id res chain seq x y z
N MET A 1 -38.93 -52.35 -10.75
CA MET A 1 -39.13 -51.19 -9.85
C MET A 1 -37.87 -51.03 -9.01
N LYS A 2 -37.05 -49.99 -9.22
CA LYS A 2 -35.81 -49.74 -8.46
C LYS A 2 -35.82 -48.29 -8.00
N LYS A 3 -35.95 -48.05 -6.69
CA LYS A 3 -35.68 -46.74 -6.07
C LYS A 3 -34.55 -46.94 -5.08
N ALA A 4 -33.31 -46.66 -5.51
CA ALA A 4 -32.20 -46.48 -4.59
C ALA A 4 -32.24 -45.03 -4.13
N ARG A 5 -32.55 -44.82 -2.84
CA ARG A 5 -32.59 -43.49 -2.23
C ARG A 5 -31.16 -43.05 -1.89
N ALA A 6 -30.80 -41.86 -2.35
CA ALA A 6 -29.59 -41.15 -2.03
C ALA A 6 -29.50 -40.88 -0.52
N VAL A 7 -28.67 -41.65 0.20
CA VAL A 7 -28.33 -41.41 1.62
C VAL A 7 -26.83 -41.14 1.78
N THR A 8 -26.04 -41.27 0.72
CA THR A 8 -24.57 -41.17 0.75
C THR A 8 -24.01 -39.74 0.77
N SER A 9 -24.84 -38.70 0.64
CA SER A 9 -24.35 -37.31 0.52
C SER A 9 -24.27 -36.53 1.83
N ILE A 10 -25.05 -36.88 2.85
CA ILE A 10 -25.12 -36.09 4.10
C ILE A 10 -23.98 -36.48 5.06
N ALA A 11 -23.61 -37.76 5.11
CA ALA A 11 -22.52 -38.24 5.95
C ALA A 11 -21.16 -37.65 5.57
N PHE A 12 -20.91 -37.41 4.27
CA PHE A 12 -19.67 -36.80 3.78
C PHE A 12 -19.53 -35.34 4.19
N LEU A 13 -20.63 -34.59 4.26
CA LEU A 13 -20.63 -33.19 4.68
C LEU A 13 -20.37 -33.06 6.19
N VAL A 14 -20.91 -33.95 7.01
CA VAL A 14 -20.71 -33.91 8.48
C VAL A 14 -19.25 -34.18 8.85
N ILE A 15 -18.54 -35.05 8.11
CA ILE A 15 -17.12 -35.36 8.38
C ILE A 15 -16.21 -34.15 8.10
N LEU A 16 -16.51 -33.34 7.08
CA LEU A 16 -15.74 -32.12 6.77
C LEU A 16 -15.90 -31.03 7.86
N PHE A 17 -17.08 -30.92 8.48
CA PHE A 17 -17.31 -29.97 9.57
C PHE A 17 -16.60 -30.34 10.88
N LEU A 18 -16.34 -31.63 11.13
CA LEU A 18 -15.63 -32.09 12.33
C LEU A 18 -14.11 -31.87 12.27
N GLN A 19 -13.53 -31.75 11.08
CA GLN A 19 -12.08 -31.49 10.92
C GLN A 19 -11.72 -29.99 10.99
N GLY A 20 -12.70 -29.09 11.02
CA GLY A 20 -12.49 -27.63 11.02
C GLY A 20 -12.29 -26.97 12.39
N LYS A 21 -12.30 -27.72 13.50
CA LYS A 21 -12.09 -27.16 14.86
C LYS A 21 -10.83 -27.72 15.52
N GLN A 22 -9.67 -27.33 15.00
CA GLN A 22 -8.41 -27.36 15.75
C GLN A 22 -8.15 -25.96 16.31
N ALA A 23 -8.74 -25.67 17.48
CA ALA A 23 -8.32 -24.56 18.30
C ALA A 23 -7.03 -24.98 19.01
N LYS A 24 -5.91 -24.37 18.62
CA LYS A 24 -4.60 -24.56 19.23
C LYS A 24 -4.57 -23.77 20.54
N GLU A 25 -4.61 -24.46 21.67
CA GLU A 25 -4.15 -23.92 22.95
C GLU A 25 -2.64 -24.14 23.05
N GLY A 26 -1.89 -23.06 23.26
CA GLY A 26 -0.46 -23.06 23.48
C GLY A 26 -0.11 -21.97 24.48
N SER A 27 0.21 -22.43 25.69
CA SER A 27 0.52 -21.67 26.88
C SER A 27 2.04 -21.43 26.98
N ASP A 28 2.36 -20.27 27.54
CA ASP A 28 3.51 -19.95 28.39
C ASP A 28 4.85 -19.45 27.81
N ASP A 29 5.33 -18.48 28.57
CA ASP A 29 6.71 -18.18 28.94
C ASP A 29 7.55 -17.21 28.09
N SER A 30 7.56 -15.99 28.61
CA SER A 30 8.58 -14.95 28.51
C SER A 30 10.01 -15.49 28.41
N ARG A 31 10.69 -15.24 27.29
CA ARG A 31 12.14 -15.06 27.28
C ARG A 31 12.52 -13.82 26.50
N ALA A 32 12.93 -12.82 27.27
CA ALA A 32 13.61 -11.63 26.79
C ALA A 32 14.84 -12.03 25.96
N LEU A 33 14.85 -11.60 24.70
CA LEU A 33 16.09 -11.40 23.96
C LEU A 33 16.23 -9.90 23.73
N ILE A 34 17.13 -9.31 24.51
CA ILE A 34 17.74 -8.02 24.20
C ILE A 34 18.49 -8.22 22.89
N HIS A 35 17.89 -7.80 21.79
CA HIS A 35 18.62 -7.53 20.56
C HIS A 35 18.67 -6.01 20.41
N GLY A 36 19.70 -5.44 21.03
CA GLY A 36 20.21 -4.13 20.61
C GLY A 36 20.69 -4.28 19.18
N LYS A 37 19.81 -3.94 18.25
CA LYS A 37 20.10 -3.71 16.86
C LYS A 37 19.42 -2.40 16.57
N GLU A 38 20.18 -1.46 16.02
CA GLU A 38 19.63 -0.24 15.47
C GLU A 38 18.39 -0.61 14.65
N ASP A 39 17.21 -0.38 15.21
CA ASP A 39 16.02 -0.03 14.45
C ASP A 39 16.41 1.27 13.75
N ALA A 40 17.20 1.14 12.68
CA ALA A 40 17.22 2.11 11.62
C ALA A 40 15.76 2.26 11.27
N LEU A 41 15.14 3.34 11.77
CA LEU A 41 13.75 3.72 11.59
C LEU A 41 13.32 3.26 10.21
N GLU A 42 12.72 2.07 10.10
CA GLU A 42 12.16 1.58 8.86
C GLU A 42 10.86 2.36 8.74
N VAL A 43 11.02 3.60 8.26
CA VAL A 43 9.88 4.47 8.00
C VAL A 43 9.20 3.87 6.79
N HIS A 44 8.25 2.97 7.05
CA HIS A 44 7.28 2.56 6.06
C HIS A 44 6.50 3.80 5.64
N CYS A 45 6.92 4.39 4.52
CA CYS A 45 6.23 5.53 3.97
C CYS A 45 4.84 5.11 3.50
N SER A 46 3.82 5.78 4.02
CA SER A 46 2.45 5.52 3.66
C SER A 46 2.16 6.18 2.31
N ARG A 47 1.86 5.36 1.29
CA ARG A 47 1.44 5.81 -0.04
C ARG A 47 0.28 6.79 0.03
N GLU A 48 -0.75 6.46 0.79
CA GLU A 48 -1.94 7.31 0.97
C GLU A 48 -1.58 8.67 1.57
N ARG A 49 -0.76 8.69 2.63
CA ARG A 49 -0.28 9.95 3.23
C ARG A 49 0.56 10.77 2.25
N SER A 50 1.41 10.13 1.45
CA SER A 50 2.20 10.83 0.42
C SER A 50 1.29 11.44 -0.65
N ARG A 51 0.30 10.69 -1.14
CA ARG A 51 -0.69 11.14 -2.13
C ARG A 51 -1.44 12.38 -1.66
N VAL A 52 -1.95 12.35 -0.41
CA VAL A 52 -2.66 13.49 0.18
C VAL A 52 -1.73 14.69 0.33
N ALA A 53 -0.51 14.47 0.84
CA ALA A 53 0.44 15.55 1.04
C ALA A 53 0.88 16.19 -0.27
N TRP A 54 1.14 15.38 -1.30
CA TRP A 54 1.45 15.87 -2.65
C TRP A 54 0.30 16.71 -3.21
N LYS A 55 -0.95 16.26 -3.02
CA LYS A 55 -2.11 17.03 -3.49
C LYS A 55 -2.20 18.42 -2.85
N ILE A 56 -1.90 18.53 -1.55
CA ILE A 56 -1.82 19.81 -0.85
C ILE A 56 -0.69 20.68 -1.41
N ILE A 57 0.48 20.10 -1.70
CA ILE A 57 1.61 20.82 -2.30
C ILE A 57 1.25 21.35 -3.69
N GLU A 58 0.61 20.54 -4.52
CA GLU A 58 0.13 20.92 -5.85
C GLU A 58 -0.88 22.05 -5.77
N ASP A 59 -1.88 21.94 -4.89
CA ASP A 59 -2.99 22.90 -4.83
C ASP A 59 -2.58 24.23 -4.14
N TYR A 60 -1.68 24.19 -3.15
CA TYR A 60 -1.39 25.35 -2.29
C TYR A 60 0.04 25.89 -2.35
N LEU A 61 1.05 25.10 -2.70
CA LEU A 61 2.44 25.58 -2.73
C LEU A 61 2.91 25.85 -4.15
N THR A 62 2.64 24.92 -5.06
CA THR A 62 3.11 24.95 -6.45
C THR A 62 2.75 26.25 -7.18
N PRO A 63 1.53 26.82 -7.06
CA PRO A 63 1.18 28.06 -7.75
C PRO A 63 2.08 29.24 -7.38
N PHE A 64 2.49 29.33 -6.11
CA PHE A 64 3.37 30.40 -5.64
C PHE A 64 4.82 30.18 -6.06
N VAL A 65 5.27 28.92 -6.05
CA VAL A 65 6.62 28.55 -6.50
C VAL A 65 6.79 28.89 -7.98
N GLU A 66 5.80 28.54 -8.81
CA GLU A 66 5.79 28.83 -10.24
C GLU A 66 5.70 30.35 -10.50
N GLN A 67 4.80 31.06 -9.82
CA GLN A 67 4.67 32.51 -9.95
C GLN A 67 5.95 33.25 -9.55
N ALA A 68 6.67 32.76 -8.53
CA ALA A 68 7.94 33.33 -8.10
C ALA A 68 9.13 32.89 -8.96
N HIS A 69 8.92 32.01 -9.96
CA HIS A 69 9.97 31.32 -10.71
C HIS A 69 11.03 30.68 -9.79
N TYR A 70 10.60 30.24 -8.61
CA TYR A 70 11.48 29.68 -7.60
C TYR A 70 11.77 28.22 -7.92
N GLN A 71 13.03 27.82 -7.80
CA GLN A 71 13.43 26.41 -7.93
C GLN A 71 13.59 25.82 -6.53
N ILE A 72 12.72 24.85 -6.20
CA ILE A 72 12.85 24.13 -4.94
C ILE A 72 14.19 23.39 -4.94
N PRO A 73 15.06 23.54 -3.93
CA PRO A 73 16.32 22.81 -3.88
C PRO A 73 16.09 21.31 -3.69
N ILE A 74 16.92 20.45 -4.28
CA ILE A 74 16.87 18.97 -4.11
C ILE A 74 16.93 18.52 -2.65
N LYS A 75 17.56 19.33 -1.78
CA LYS A 75 17.64 19.08 -0.33
C LYS A 75 16.34 19.37 0.42
N CYS A 76 15.41 20.09 -0.20
CA CYS A 76 14.11 20.40 0.39
C CYS A 76 13.27 19.13 0.46
N ARG A 77 12.64 18.88 1.62
CA ARG A 77 11.77 17.72 1.77
C ARG A 77 10.58 17.74 0.82
N LEU A 78 10.10 18.92 0.46
CA LEU A 78 8.99 19.16 -0.47
C LEU A 78 9.39 19.08 -1.95
N HIS A 79 10.65 18.73 -2.25
CA HIS A 79 11.09 18.58 -3.62
C HIS A 79 10.35 17.42 -4.29
N HIS A 80 9.91 17.61 -5.53
CA HIS A 80 9.16 16.59 -6.27
C HIS A 80 9.90 15.25 -6.36
N ASP A 81 11.21 15.26 -6.63
CA ASP A 81 12.05 14.05 -6.66
C ASP A 81 12.17 13.31 -5.32
N ASN A 82 11.77 13.92 -4.20
CA ASN A 82 11.83 13.29 -2.88
C ASN A 82 10.55 12.53 -2.52
N ASP A 83 9.49 12.60 -3.34
CA ASP A 83 8.29 11.77 -3.19
C ASP A 83 8.50 10.41 -3.86
N ILE A 84 8.80 9.40 -3.06
CA ILE A 84 9.13 8.05 -3.55
C ILE A 84 8.00 7.40 -4.36
N PHE A 85 6.74 7.72 -4.07
CA PHE A 85 5.59 7.10 -4.73
C PHE A 85 5.14 7.89 -5.96
N ARG A 86 5.69 9.09 -6.16
CA ARG A 86 5.24 10.01 -7.20
C ARG A 86 5.20 9.38 -8.59
N ASP A 87 6.30 8.73 -8.97
CA ASP A 87 6.40 8.07 -10.26
C ASP A 87 5.27 7.05 -10.45
N GLN A 88 5.03 6.17 -9.47
CA GLN A 88 3.95 5.19 -9.56
C GLN A 88 2.55 5.82 -9.58
N GLU A 89 2.33 6.89 -8.82
CA GLU A 89 1.06 7.63 -8.81
C GLU A 89 0.79 8.30 -10.17
N GLU A 90 1.81 8.87 -10.83
CA GLU A 90 1.71 9.40 -12.20
C GLU A 90 1.48 8.31 -13.26
N HIS A 91 1.85 7.07 -12.94
CA HIS A 91 1.66 5.90 -13.80
C HIS A 91 0.31 5.20 -13.59
N LYS A 92 -0.62 5.83 -12.87
CA LYS A 92 -2.03 5.42 -12.81
C LYS A 92 -2.84 6.09 -13.91
N VAL A 93 -3.58 5.29 -14.65
CA VAL A 93 -4.49 5.79 -15.68
C VAL A 93 -5.90 5.38 -15.31
N HIS A 94 -6.75 6.37 -15.00
CA HIS A 94 -8.19 6.15 -14.81
C HIS A 94 -8.87 6.23 -16.17
N VAL A 95 -9.27 5.09 -16.72
CA VAL A 95 -9.83 4.96 -18.08
C VAL A 95 -11.34 5.15 -18.05
N ASP A 96 -12.02 4.52 -17.09
CA ASP A 96 -13.46 4.61 -16.86
C ASP A 96 -13.74 4.42 -15.36
N THR A 97 -14.99 4.64 -14.93
CA THR A 97 -15.48 4.59 -13.55
C THR A 97 -14.96 3.39 -12.75
N ASN A 98 -14.87 2.22 -13.39
CA ASN A 98 -14.39 0.98 -12.79
C ASN A 98 -13.19 0.41 -13.56
N GLU A 99 -12.40 1.24 -14.24
CA GLU A 99 -11.22 0.79 -14.98
C GLU A 99 -10.00 1.67 -14.68
N TRP A 100 -9.05 1.05 -13.99
CA TRP A 100 -7.76 1.62 -13.64
C TRP A 100 -6.66 0.82 -14.34
N GLN A 101 -5.73 1.49 -15.01
CA GLN A 101 -4.66 0.84 -15.76
C GLN A 101 -3.29 1.24 -15.24
N CYS A 102 -2.41 0.24 -15.07
CA CYS A 102 -0.98 0.44 -14.84
C CYS A 102 -0.32 0.87 -16.15
N SER A 103 0.27 2.06 -16.22
CA SER A 103 0.89 2.52 -17.46
C SER A 103 2.23 1.85 -17.77
N TYR A 104 2.94 1.25 -16.80
CA TYR A 104 4.17 0.49 -17.03
C TYR A 104 3.93 -0.79 -17.85
N CYS A 105 2.92 -1.58 -17.46
CA CYS A 105 2.69 -2.91 -18.03
C CYS A 105 1.32 -3.08 -18.71
N LYS A 106 0.52 -2.01 -18.76
CA LYS A 106 -0.82 -1.94 -19.38
C LYS A 106 -1.87 -2.91 -18.81
N LYS A 107 -1.68 -3.40 -17.58
CA LYS A 107 -2.69 -4.22 -16.89
C LYS A 107 -3.82 -3.32 -16.37
N SER A 108 -5.07 -3.71 -16.63
CA SER A 108 -6.26 -3.06 -16.08
C SER A 108 -6.76 -3.74 -14.81
N PHE A 109 -7.39 -2.96 -13.94
CA PHE A 109 -7.90 -3.31 -12.63
C PHE A 109 -9.25 -2.63 -12.43
N TYR A 110 -10.14 -3.25 -11.65
CA TYR A 110 -11.50 -2.72 -11.50
C TYR A 110 -11.60 -1.54 -10.52
N ALA A 111 -10.58 -1.35 -9.67
CA ALA A 111 -10.52 -0.27 -8.70
C ALA A 111 -9.06 0.08 -8.40
N GLU A 112 -8.82 1.35 -8.05
CA GLU A 112 -7.49 1.91 -7.78
C GLU A 112 -6.72 1.08 -6.73
N LYS A 113 -7.39 0.59 -5.68
CA LYS A 113 -6.75 -0.21 -4.63
C LYS A 113 -6.04 -1.47 -5.13
N PHE A 114 -6.51 -2.07 -6.22
CA PHE A 114 -5.85 -3.24 -6.81
C PHE A 114 -4.67 -2.85 -7.69
N LEU A 115 -4.74 -1.66 -8.29
CA LEU A 115 -3.60 -1.09 -9.00
C LEU A 115 -2.49 -0.70 -8.00
N ASP A 116 -2.85 -0.13 -6.85
CA ASP A 116 -1.90 0.12 -5.74
C ASP A 116 -1.22 -1.17 -5.28
N GLN A 117 -2.00 -2.20 -4.99
CA GLN A 117 -1.47 -3.52 -4.61
C GLN A 117 -0.58 -4.13 -5.73
N HIS A 118 -0.92 -3.88 -7.00
CA HIS A 118 -0.09 -4.30 -8.13
C HIS A 118 1.26 -3.58 -8.14
N PHE A 119 1.31 -2.28 -7.86
CA PHE A 119 2.59 -1.57 -7.75
C PHE A 119 3.46 -2.14 -6.64
N ASP A 120 2.87 -2.36 -5.46
CA ASP A 120 3.60 -2.87 -4.28
C ASP A 120 4.17 -4.28 -4.50
N SER A 121 3.55 -5.10 -5.37
CA SER A 121 3.96 -6.49 -5.60
C SER A 121 4.78 -6.72 -6.89
N ARG A 122 4.61 -5.87 -7.91
CA ARG A 122 5.20 -6.07 -9.25
C ARG A 122 6.13 -4.98 -9.72
N HIS A 123 6.05 -3.79 -9.12
CA HIS A 123 6.84 -2.62 -9.49
C HIS A 123 7.50 -1.94 -8.29
N TYR A 124 7.69 -2.68 -7.19
CA TYR A 124 8.36 -2.15 -5.99
C TYR A 124 9.83 -1.79 -6.27
N ASP A 125 10.43 -2.45 -7.25
CA ASP A 125 11.80 -2.25 -7.73
C ASP A 125 12.01 -0.89 -8.41
N LEU A 126 10.93 -0.26 -8.88
CA LEU A 126 10.97 1.10 -9.45
C LEU A 126 10.96 2.19 -8.37
N LEU A 127 10.82 1.84 -7.09
CA LEU A 127 10.91 2.80 -5.98
C LEU A 127 12.38 3.03 -5.59
N ASN A 128 12.78 4.29 -5.51
CA ASN A 128 14.05 4.66 -4.90
C ASN A 128 13.95 4.46 -3.37
N VAL A 129 14.71 3.52 -2.82
CA VAL A 129 14.59 2.98 -1.45
C VAL A 129 14.85 3.96 -0.30
N VAL A 130 15.05 5.25 -0.59
CA VAL A 130 15.29 6.27 0.44
C VAL A 130 14.06 7.14 0.55
N CYS A 131 13.07 6.69 1.33
CA CYS A 131 12.02 7.58 1.80
C CYS A 131 12.61 8.50 2.86
N ARG A 132 13.17 9.62 2.40
CA ARG A 132 13.90 10.53 3.28
C ARG A 132 12.96 11.27 4.24
N THR A 133 11.65 11.33 3.94
CA THR A 133 10.58 11.82 4.82
C THR A 133 9.21 11.52 4.24
N ASP A 134 8.23 11.24 5.09
CA ASP A 134 6.83 11.36 4.73
C ASP A 134 6.48 12.84 4.53
N HIS A 135 6.07 13.24 3.33
CA HIS A 135 5.61 14.61 3.08
C HIS A 135 4.54 15.06 4.10
N PHE A 136 3.76 14.11 4.61
CA PHE A 136 2.77 14.35 5.64
C PHE A 136 3.34 14.91 6.95
N SER A 137 4.49 14.44 7.46
CA SER A 137 5.07 15.01 8.70
C SER A 137 5.57 16.44 8.51
N VAL A 138 5.83 16.86 7.26
CA VAL A 138 6.22 18.23 6.94
C VAL A 138 5.02 19.16 6.89
N LEU A 139 3.85 18.64 6.51
CA LEU A 139 2.60 19.41 6.40
C LEU A 139 1.80 19.46 7.71
N THR A 140 2.06 18.57 8.66
CA THR A 140 1.53 18.72 10.02
C THR A 140 2.31 19.81 10.75
N LEU A 141 1.80 21.04 10.72
CA LEU A 141 2.23 22.08 11.65
C LEU A 141 1.96 21.61 13.09
N PRO A 142 2.89 21.80 14.05
CA PRO A 142 2.51 21.72 15.45
C PRO A 142 1.45 22.79 15.70
N GLN A 143 0.31 22.35 16.25
CA GLN A 143 -0.72 23.25 16.78
C GLN A 143 -0.21 23.98 18.03
#